data_AF-G4YTW5-F1
#
_entry.id   AF-G4YTW5-F1
#
_cell.length_a   1.000
_cell.length_b   1.000
_cell.length_c   1.000
_cell.angle_alpha   90.00
_cell.angle_beta   90.00
_cell.angle_gamma   90.00
#
_symmetry.space_group_name_H-M   'P 1'
#
loop_
_entity.id
_entity.type
_entity.pdbx_description
1 polymer ?
#
loop_
_entity_poly.entity_id
_entity_poly.type
_entity_poly.pdbx_seq_one_letter_code
_entity_poly.pdbx_strand_id
1 'polypeptide(L)'
;MRKMYWFVKQSDEFFAGAHLFSFGGSQSNAMLALAQLASARRVPFTYFSRELHLGGEAVEGNLVLARGLGMDHVQLPPDAYHELARTRDFAEFVDGDRRPPPGTRSLYVPQGAAFPEAQDGVKLLAEEINEYVRTEWPDKRFSVVLPCGTGTTALYLAQHLHPAIRLYAVPCVGDAAYLSQQFQQLIGEDPTLQVETALLPRVITPKRKSRFGRLWWPLYDIYHEVLQETKVDFDLVYGAFAWHTLFSDDAVLDEVLERSKSSAASISDLLVPGSKSTTVDDRGEERELLYIHTGGTSGNATMLARYERKNREVREV
;
A
#
# COMPACT_ATOMS: atom_id res chain seq x y z
N MET A 1 -4.10 2.39 -9.17
CA MET A 1 -5.29 2.87 -9.93
C MET A 1 -6.60 2.87 -9.15
N ARG A 2 -6.98 1.84 -8.37
CA ARG A 2 -8.29 1.80 -7.67
C ARG A 2 -8.61 3.06 -6.86
N LYS A 3 -7.66 3.61 -6.09
CA LYS A 3 -7.86 4.87 -5.34
C LYS A 3 -8.09 6.12 -6.21
N MET A 4 -7.80 6.05 -7.51
CA MET A 4 -8.08 7.14 -8.46
C MET A 4 -9.39 6.94 -9.22
N TYR A 5 -10.16 5.91 -8.88
CA TYR A 5 -11.37 5.56 -9.63
C TYR A 5 -12.39 6.70 -9.68
N TRP A 6 -12.55 7.45 -8.59
CA TRP A 6 -13.40 8.65 -8.57
C TRP A 6 -12.98 9.66 -9.64
N PHE A 7 -11.68 9.95 -9.78
CA PHE A 7 -11.16 10.82 -10.84
C PHE A 7 -11.35 10.22 -12.23
N VAL A 8 -11.15 8.90 -12.38
CA VAL A 8 -11.35 8.20 -13.66
C VAL A 8 -12.79 8.34 -14.16
N LYS A 9 -13.78 8.42 -13.27
CA LYS A 9 -15.19 8.62 -13.64
C LYS A 9 -15.57 10.06 -13.99
N GLN A 10 -14.72 11.04 -13.70
CA GLN A 10 -15.03 12.43 -14.00
C GLN A 10 -15.05 12.69 -15.51
N SER A 11 -15.83 13.67 -15.94
CA SER A 11 -15.92 14.06 -17.35
C SER A 11 -14.74 14.91 -17.79
N ASP A 12 -14.57 15.13 -19.09
CA ASP A 12 -13.51 16.01 -19.59
C ASP A 12 -13.75 17.47 -19.17
N GLU A 13 -15.00 17.89 -19.02
CA GLU A 13 -15.38 19.22 -18.50
C GLU A 13 -14.92 19.41 -17.05
N PHE A 14 -14.89 18.35 -16.24
CA PHE A 14 -14.32 18.44 -14.89
C PHE A 14 -12.82 18.81 -14.95
N PHE A 15 -12.07 18.24 -15.89
CA PHE A 15 -10.64 18.53 -16.03
C PHE A 15 -10.33 19.81 -16.82
N ALA A 16 -11.32 20.36 -17.53
CA ALA A 16 -11.16 21.60 -18.28
C ALA A 16 -10.75 22.76 -17.36
N GLY A 17 -9.64 23.43 -17.70
CA GLY A 17 -9.11 24.53 -16.90
C GLY A 17 -8.63 24.13 -15.50
N ALA A 18 -8.32 22.85 -15.29
CA ALA A 18 -7.75 22.35 -14.04
C ALA A 18 -6.24 22.13 -14.14
N HIS A 19 -5.57 22.05 -13.00
CA HIS A 19 -4.17 21.63 -12.87
C HIS A 19 -4.05 20.65 -11.70
N LEU A 20 -3.46 19.49 -11.95
CA LEU A 20 -3.28 18.43 -10.95
C LEU A 20 -2.00 18.66 -10.16
N PHE A 21 -2.08 18.52 -8.84
CA PHE A 21 -0.95 18.67 -7.92
C PHE A 21 -0.88 17.47 -6.97
N SER A 22 0.33 16.95 -6.77
CA SER A 22 0.58 15.91 -5.76
C SER A 22 2.04 15.91 -5.34
N PHE A 23 2.37 15.17 -4.28
CA PHE A 23 3.74 15.07 -3.78
C PHE A 23 4.04 13.68 -3.22
N GLY A 24 5.33 13.39 -3.01
CA GLY A 24 5.79 12.14 -2.42
C GLY A 24 7.19 11.72 -2.87
N GLY A 25 7.45 10.41 -2.81
CA GLY A 25 8.73 9.84 -3.22
C GLY A 25 8.88 9.72 -4.74
N SER A 26 10.10 9.77 -5.25
CA SER A 26 10.41 9.65 -6.69
C SER A 26 9.99 8.31 -7.31
N GLN A 27 9.87 7.24 -6.52
CA GLN A 27 9.39 5.95 -6.99
C GLN A 27 7.92 5.69 -6.62
N SER A 28 7.13 6.75 -6.39
CA SER A 28 5.72 6.63 -5.99
C SER A 28 4.84 5.98 -7.07
N ASN A 29 4.15 4.90 -6.70
CA ASN A 29 3.13 4.27 -7.57
C ASN A 29 1.93 5.19 -7.78
N ALA A 30 1.58 5.99 -6.76
CA ALA A 30 0.50 6.96 -6.87
C ALA A 30 0.84 8.08 -7.86
N MET A 31 2.10 8.52 -7.89
CA MET A 31 2.59 9.51 -8.86
C MET A 31 2.46 8.99 -10.30
N LEU A 32 2.93 7.78 -10.57
CA LEU A 32 2.82 7.22 -11.93
C LEU A 32 1.36 7.06 -12.36
N ALA A 33 0.49 6.58 -11.45
CA ALA A 33 -0.94 6.48 -11.70
C ALA A 33 -1.59 7.85 -12.00
N LEU A 34 -1.20 8.90 -11.27
CA LEU A 34 -1.68 10.27 -11.52
C LEU A 34 -1.15 10.82 -12.84
N ALA A 35 0.10 10.55 -13.19
CA ALA A 35 0.66 10.97 -14.48
C ALA A 35 -0.06 10.30 -15.67
N GLN A 36 -0.41 9.02 -15.54
CA GLN A 36 -1.22 8.30 -16.53
C GLN A 36 -2.61 8.91 -16.68
N LEU A 37 -3.30 9.17 -15.56
CA LEU A 37 -4.60 9.85 -15.55
C LEU A 37 -4.50 11.24 -16.18
N ALA A 38 -3.50 12.02 -15.79
CA ALA A 38 -3.31 13.39 -16.26
C ALA A 38 -3.07 13.45 -17.77
N SER A 39 -2.19 12.58 -18.26
CA SER A 39 -1.92 12.41 -19.69
C SER A 39 -3.17 11.99 -20.47
N ALA A 40 -3.92 11.00 -19.97
CA ALA A 40 -5.16 10.54 -20.60
C ALA A 40 -6.24 11.62 -20.66
N ARG A 41 -6.34 12.47 -19.63
CA ARG A 41 -7.31 13.57 -19.52
C ARG A 41 -6.80 14.89 -20.09
N ARG A 42 -5.56 14.92 -20.60
CA ARG A 42 -4.88 16.14 -21.08
C ARG A 42 -4.91 17.29 -20.06
N VAL A 43 -4.80 16.96 -18.78
CA VAL A 43 -4.71 17.94 -17.69
C VAL A 43 -3.25 18.10 -17.28
N PRO A 44 -2.73 19.33 -17.13
CA PRO A 44 -1.39 19.56 -16.59
C PRO A 44 -1.22 18.92 -15.22
N PHE A 45 -0.05 18.34 -14.96
CA PHE A 45 0.27 17.70 -13.68
C PHE A 45 1.65 18.10 -13.20
N THR A 46 1.70 18.70 -12.01
CA THR A 46 2.95 19.01 -11.30
C THR A 46 3.09 18.12 -10.07
N TYR A 47 4.26 17.49 -9.95
CA TYR A 47 4.59 16.60 -8.84
C TYR A 47 5.81 17.08 -8.07
N PHE A 48 5.72 17.06 -6.74
CA PHE A 48 6.79 17.49 -5.85
C PHE A 48 7.44 16.29 -5.16
N SER A 49 8.76 16.21 -5.22
CA SER A 49 9.53 15.26 -4.41
C SER A 49 10.62 15.97 -3.63
N ARG A 50 11.19 15.26 -2.65
CA ARG A 50 12.51 15.66 -2.10
C ARG A 50 13.55 15.63 -3.20
N GLU A 51 14.60 16.42 -3.03
CA GLU A 51 15.81 16.35 -3.84
C GLU A 51 16.34 14.92 -3.97
N LEU A 52 16.74 14.57 -5.19
CA LEU A 52 17.25 13.27 -5.56
C LEU A 52 18.76 13.38 -5.75
N HIS A 53 19.51 12.70 -4.90
CA HIS A 53 20.94 12.54 -5.09
C HIS A 53 21.20 11.39 -6.08
N LEU A 54 20.95 11.67 -7.37
CA LEU A 54 21.20 10.73 -8.46
C LEU A 54 22.65 10.89 -8.90
N GLY A 55 23.49 9.89 -8.60
CA GLY A 55 24.91 9.86 -8.94
C GLY A 55 25.20 9.65 -10.43
N GLY A 56 24.56 10.42 -11.33
CA GLY A 56 24.88 10.47 -12.76
C GLY A 56 24.42 9.28 -13.63
N GLU A 57 23.74 8.27 -13.09
CA GLU A 57 23.25 7.11 -13.85
C GLU A 57 21.86 7.33 -14.48
N ALA A 58 21.58 6.56 -15.55
CA ALA A 58 20.25 6.50 -16.16
C ALA A 58 19.20 6.12 -15.11
N VAL A 59 18.24 7.01 -14.89
CA VAL A 59 17.14 6.77 -13.96
C VAL A 59 16.12 5.90 -14.67
N GLU A 60 15.77 4.77 -14.07
CA GLU A 60 14.63 3.96 -14.52
C GLU A 60 13.47 4.05 -13.52
N GLY A 61 12.32 3.46 -13.87
CA GLY A 61 11.17 3.34 -12.99
C GLY A 61 10.20 4.51 -13.01
N ASN A 62 9.45 4.66 -11.92
CA ASN A 62 8.21 5.44 -11.89
C ASN A 62 8.41 6.92 -12.25
N LEU A 63 9.51 7.55 -11.80
CA LEU A 63 9.77 8.96 -12.10
C LEU A 63 9.95 9.21 -13.60
N VAL A 64 10.72 8.35 -14.26
CA VAL A 64 11.03 8.50 -15.68
C VAL A 64 9.80 8.23 -16.52
N LEU A 65 9.03 7.19 -16.18
CA LEU A 65 7.75 6.91 -16.82
C LEU A 65 6.77 8.08 -16.66
N ALA A 66 6.66 8.65 -15.46
CA ALA A 66 5.76 9.76 -15.19
C ALA A 66 6.17 11.04 -15.95
N ARG A 67 7.46 11.37 -16.00
CA ARG A 67 7.97 12.49 -16.80
C ARG A 67 7.76 12.27 -18.30
N GLY A 68 7.93 11.03 -18.78
CA GLY A 68 7.64 10.65 -20.16
C GLY A 68 6.17 10.85 -20.56
N LEU A 69 5.25 10.84 -19.59
CA LEU A 69 3.82 11.13 -19.78
C LEU A 69 3.49 12.63 -19.74
N GLY A 70 4.48 13.51 -19.58
CA GLY A 70 4.30 14.96 -19.52
C GLY A 70 4.12 15.54 -18.11
N MET A 71 4.39 14.76 -17.05
CA MET A 71 4.40 15.28 -15.68
C MET A 71 5.56 16.27 -15.49
N ASP A 72 5.25 17.46 -14.99
CA ASP A 72 6.25 18.42 -14.53
C ASP A 72 6.73 18.04 -13.13
N HIS A 73 8.04 17.88 -12.96
CA HIS A 73 8.64 17.39 -11.72
C HIS A 73 9.43 18.51 -11.05
N VAL A 74 9.05 18.82 -9.81
CA VAL A 74 9.72 19.81 -8.97
C VAL A 74 10.39 19.10 -7.79
N GLN A 75 11.68 19.36 -7.61
CA GLN A 75 12.44 18.88 -6.45
C GLN A 75 12.52 19.99 -5.40
N LEU A 76 12.23 19.63 -4.16
CA LEU A 76 12.23 20.55 -3.03
C LEU A 76 13.31 20.15 -2.02
N PRO A 77 14.02 21.12 -1.43
CA PRO A 77 14.87 20.87 -0.28
C PRO A 77 14.02 20.38 0.92
N PRO A 78 14.63 19.72 1.91
CA PRO A 78 13.90 19.06 3.00
C PRO A 78 12.86 19.95 3.70
N ASP A 79 13.23 21.18 4.06
CA ASP A 79 12.35 22.09 4.80
C ASP A 79 11.15 22.52 3.95
N ALA A 80 11.37 22.84 2.68
CA ALA A 80 10.31 23.18 1.73
C ALA A 80 9.36 22.00 1.48
N TYR A 81 9.90 20.78 1.36
CA TYR A 81 9.08 19.58 1.23
C TYR A 81 8.22 19.33 2.48
N HIS A 82 8.78 19.55 3.67
CA HIS A 82 8.03 19.42 4.93
C HIS A 82 6.94 20.48 5.05
N GLU A 83 7.23 21.71 4.67
CA GLU A 83 6.25 22.79 4.67
C GLU A 83 5.11 22.50 3.68
N LEU A 84 5.43 22.08 2.45
CA LEU A 84 4.42 21.67 1.47
C LEU A 84 3.54 20.52 2.00
N ALA A 85 4.14 19.50 2.62
CA ALA A 85 3.39 18.38 3.17
C ALA A 85 2.43 18.81 4.31
N ARG A 86 2.78 19.87 5.04
CA ARG A 86 2.00 20.43 6.15
C ARG A 86 0.89 21.36 5.67
N THR A 87 1.20 22.30 4.79
CA THR A 87 0.27 23.35 4.34
C THR A 87 -0.60 22.90 3.18
N ARG A 88 -0.09 21.98 2.35
CA ARG A 88 -0.66 21.63 1.04
C ARG A 88 -0.78 22.85 0.12
N ASP A 89 0.00 23.90 0.38
CA ASP A 89 0.05 25.09 -0.44
C ASP A 89 1.11 24.93 -1.53
N PHE A 90 0.64 24.60 -2.74
CA PHE A 90 1.50 24.42 -3.90
C PHE A 90 1.90 25.74 -4.55
N ALA A 91 1.14 26.82 -4.31
CA ALA A 91 1.31 28.08 -5.02
C ALA A 91 2.66 28.74 -4.71
N GLU A 92 3.18 28.54 -3.50
CA GLU A 92 4.50 29.03 -3.09
C GLU A 92 5.66 28.36 -3.84
N PHE A 93 5.43 27.17 -4.40
CA PHE A 93 6.47 26.33 -5.02
C PHE A 93 6.34 26.22 -6.55
N VAL A 94 5.40 26.95 -7.16
CA VAL A 94 5.28 27.08 -8.62
C VAL A 94 5.52 28.53 -9.06
N ASP A 95 6.65 28.77 -9.71
CA ASP A 95 7.07 30.09 -10.18
C ASP A 95 7.18 30.15 -11.71
N GLY A 96 7.20 31.38 -12.24
CA GLY A 96 7.39 31.66 -13.67
C GLY A 96 6.44 30.87 -14.57
N ASP A 97 7.03 30.15 -15.54
CA ASP A 97 6.31 29.36 -16.53
C ASP A 97 5.54 28.15 -15.95
N ARG A 98 5.83 27.75 -14.69
CA ARG A 98 5.10 26.68 -14.00
C ARG A 98 3.83 27.15 -13.33
N ARG A 99 3.65 28.47 -13.17
CA ARG A 99 2.47 29.02 -12.51
C ARG A 99 1.25 28.79 -13.39
N PRO A 100 0.20 28.12 -12.89
CA PRO A 100 -1.02 27.94 -13.67
C PRO A 100 -1.64 29.29 -14.05
N PRO A 101 -2.28 29.42 -15.22
CA PRO A 101 -2.98 30.63 -15.63
C PRO A 101 -4.00 31.12 -14.59
N PRO A 102 -4.27 32.43 -14.49
CA PRO A 102 -5.32 32.95 -13.62
C PRO A 102 -6.67 32.27 -13.88
N GLY A 103 -7.36 31.87 -12.81
CA GLY A 103 -8.64 31.15 -12.89
C GLY A 103 -8.52 29.63 -13.03
N THR A 104 -7.30 29.08 -13.09
CA THR A 104 -7.09 27.63 -13.11
C THR A 104 -7.51 26.99 -11.78
N ARG A 105 -8.25 25.88 -11.86
CA ARG A 105 -8.70 25.12 -10.69
C ARG A 105 -7.65 24.11 -10.25
N SER A 106 -7.20 24.21 -9.01
CA SER A 106 -6.25 23.24 -8.45
C SER A 106 -6.97 21.95 -8.04
N LEU A 107 -6.54 20.83 -8.62
CA LEU A 107 -6.92 19.49 -8.19
C LEU A 107 -5.77 18.91 -7.37
N TYR A 108 -5.96 18.79 -6.07
CA TYR A 108 -4.93 18.26 -5.18
C TYR A 108 -5.20 16.78 -4.88
N VAL A 109 -4.13 15.97 -4.96
CA VAL A 109 -4.15 14.58 -4.51
C VAL A 109 -3.04 14.37 -3.46
N PRO A 110 -3.38 14.02 -2.22
CA PRO A 110 -2.40 13.82 -1.15
C PRO A 110 -1.46 12.64 -1.43
N GLN A 111 -0.34 12.62 -0.70
CA GLN A 111 0.62 11.52 -0.76
C GLN A 111 -0.10 10.19 -0.60
N GLY A 112 0.25 9.24 -1.48
CA GLY A 112 -0.32 7.91 -1.46
C GLY A 112 -1.81 7.88 -1.75
N ALA A 113 -2.43 8.93 -2.30
CA ALA A 113 -3.85 8.96 -2.61
C ALA A 113 -4.73 8.75 -1.36
N ALA A 114 -4.32 9.33 -0.23
CA ALA A 114 -5.02 9.26 1.05
C ALA A 114 -6.09 10.36 1.16
N PHE A 115 -7.19 10.22 0.44
CA PHE A 115 -8.31 11.17 0.43
C PHE A 115 -9.65 10.41 0.41
N PRO A 116 -10.76 11.05 0.84
CA PRO A 116 -12.08 10.42 0.96
C PRO A 116 -12.55 9.67 -0.30
N GLU A 117 -12.39 10.29 -1.46
CA GLU A 117 -12.88 9.78 -2.74
C GLU A 117 -12.09 8.54 -3.22
N ALA A 118 -10.98 8.17 -2.56
CA ALA A 118 -10.34 6.88 -2.78
C ALA A 118 -11.26 5.71 -2.41
N GLN A 119 -12.23 5.92 -1.52
CA GLN A 119 -13.23 4.94 -1.10
C GLN A 119 -13.99 4.36 -2.29
N ASP A 120 -14.37 5.17 -3.28
CA ASP A 120 -15.20 4.76 -4.42
C ASP A 120 -14.63 3.53 -5.14
N GLY A 121 -13.33 3.54 -5.43
CA GLY A 121 -12.70 2.43 -6.13
C GLY A 121 -12.28 1.30 -5.20
N VAL A 122 -12.02 1.57 -3.93
CA VAL A 122 -11.68 0.52 -2.95
C VAL A 122 -12.93 -0.28 -2.55
N LYS A 123 -14.11 0.37 -2.50
CA LYS A 123 -15.39 -0.30 -2.33
C LYS A 123 -15.63 -1.33 -3.44
N LEU A 124 -15.39 -0.97 -4.70
CA LEU A 124 -15.48 -1.94 -5.81
C LEU A 124 -14.54 -3.13 -5.64
N LEU A 125 -13.30 -2.88 -5.18
CA LEU A 125 -12.36 -3.96 -4.88
C LEU A 125 -12.88 -4.87 -3.75
N ALA A 126 -13.50 -4.30 -2.72
CA ALA A 126 -14.10 -5.09 -1.64
C ALA A 126 -15.28 -5.94 -2.14
N GLU A 127 -16.15 -5.37 -2.97
CA GLU A 127 -17.27 -6.08 -3.61
C GLU A 127 -16.77 -7.23 -4.49
N GLU A 128 -15.72 -7.01 -5.29
CA GLU A 128 -15.06 -8.04 -6.09
C GLU A 128 -14.49 -9.18 -5.22
N ILE A 129 -13.84 -8.84 -4.09
CA ILE A 129 -13.32 -9.84 -3.15
C ILE A 129 -14.46 -10.63 -2.48
N ASN A 130 -15.50 -9.93 -2.02
CA ASN A 130 -16.66 -10.55 -1.38
C ASN A 130 -17.35 -11.53 -2.33
N GLU A 131 -17.54 -11.11 -3.58
CA GLU A 131 -18.15 -11.96 -4.61
C GLU A 131 -17.27 -13.17 -4.90
N TYR A 132 -15.97 -12.97 -5.14
CA TYR A 132 -15.02 -14.06 -5.40
C TYR A 132 -15.03 -15.12 -4.29
N VAL A 133 -14.94 -14.70 -3.01
CA VAL A 133 -14.97 -15.63 -1.87
C VAL A 133 -16.30 -16.37 -1.82
N ARG A 134 -17.41 -15.66 -2.02
CA ARG A 134 -18.76 -16.22 -1.94
C ARG A 134 -19.06 -17.22 -3.07
N THR A 135 -18.58 -16.97 -4.29
CA THR A 135 -18.89 -17.82 -5.46
C THR A 135 -17.92 -18.97 -5.63
N GLU A 136 -16.62 -18.69 -5.56
CA GLU A 136 -15.59 -19.68 -5.86
C GLU A 136 -15.29 -20.56 -4.65
N TRP A 137 -15.50 -20.04 -3.44
CA TRP A 137 -15.08 -20.69 -2.19
C TRP A 137 -16.12 -20.57 -1.06
N PRO A 138 -17.39 -20.97 -1.29
CA PRO A 138 -18.50 -20.74 -0.35
C PRO A 138 -18.29 -21.38 1.02
N ASP A 139 -17.54 -22.48 1.09
CA ASP A 139 -17.28 -23.23 2.32
C ASP A 139 -15.95 -22.85 2.99
N LYS A 140 -15.23 -21.86 2.46
CA LYS A 140 -13.92 -21.45 2.98
C LYS A 140 -13.97 -20.12 3.71
N ARG A 141 -13.08 -19.97 4.68
CA ARG A 141 -12.87 -18.73 5.44
C ARG A 141 -11.59 -18.08 4.94
N PHE A 142 -11.60 -16.76 4.79
CA PHE A 142 -10.44 -16.04 4.26
C PHE A 142 -9.84 -15.05 5.25
N SER A 143 -8.53 -14.88 5.12
CA SER A 143 -7.77 -13.74 5.62
C SER A 143 -7.17 -12.99 4.44
N VAL A 144 -7.53 -11.72 4.31
CA VAL A 144 -7.00 -10.80 3.31
C VAL A 144 -5.82 -10.05 3.92
N VAL A 145 -4.67 -10.05 3.25
CA VAL A 145 -3.47 -9.33 3.69
C VAL A 145 -3.03 -8.34 2.62
N LEU A 146 -2.63 -7.12 3.02
CA LEU A 146 -2.06 -6.14 2.10
C LEU A 146 -0.93 -5.30 2.71
N PRO A 147 0.08 -4.92 1.92
CA PRO A 147 1.09 -3.94 2.32
C PRO A 147 0.49 -2.53 2.43
N CYS A 148 0.91 -1.78 3.44
CA CYS A 148 0.40 -0.45 3.73
C CYS A 148 1.51 0.60 3.80
N GLY A 149 1.40 1.60 2.93
CA GLY A 149 2.04 2.92 3.09
C GLY A 149 1.20 3.81 3.99
N THR A 150 0.29 4.58 3.39
CA THR A 150 -0.66 5.44 4.12
C THR A 150 -1.85 4.69 4.73
N GLY A 151 -2.02 3.40 4.43
CA GLY A 151 -3.12 2.58 4.95
C GLY A 151 -4.50 2.79 4.30
N THR A 152 -4.70 3.81 3.46
CA THR A 152 -5.99 4.16 2.83
C THR A 152 -6.77 2.97 2.26
N THR A 153 -6.09 2.07 1.52
CA THR A 153 -6.73 0.89 0.94
C THR A 153 -7.24 -0.06 2.04
N ALA A 154 -6.47 -0.27 3.10
CA ALA A 154 -6.86 -1.16 4.20
C ALA A 154 -8.02 -0.58 5.01
N LEU A 155 -8.03 0.75 5.26
CA LEU A 155 -9.15 1.40 5.94
C LEU A 155 -10.46 1.21 5.17
N TYR A 156 -10.47 1.53 3.87
CA TYR A 156 -11.70 1.43 3.09
C TYR A 156 -12.11 -0.02 2.80
N LEU A 157 -11.17 -0.95 2.61
CA LEU A 157 -11.51 -2.37 2.56
C LEU A 157 -12.20 -2.82 3.84
N ALA A 158 -11.75 -2.35 5.02
CA ALA A 158 -12.38 -2.72 6.29
C ALA A 158 -13.86 -2.30 6.38
N GLN A 159 -14.27 -1.23 5.70
CA GLN A 159 -15.67 -0.77 5.70
C GLN A 159 -16.59 -1.65 4.84
N HIS A 160 -16.05 -2.29 3.79
CA HIS A 160 -16.85 -2.90 2.73
C HIS A 160 -16.64 -4.41 2.58
N LEU A 161 -15.60 -4.99 3.20
CA LEU A 161 -15.40 -6.44 3.20
C LEU A 161 -16.45 -7.16 4.06
N HIS A 162 -16.85 -8.35 3.62
CA HIS A 162 -17.78 -9.19 4.36
C HIS A 162 -17.21 -9.49 5.77
N PRO A 163 -18.00 -9.39 6.86
CA PRO A 163 -17.48 -9.51 8.23
C PRO A 163 -16.78 -10.84 8.56
N ALA A 164 -17.07 -11.91 7.80
CA ALA A 164 -16.39 -13.20 7.97
C ALA A 164 -14.93 -13.21 7.44
N ILE A 165 -14.58 -12.29 6.54
CA ILE A 165 -13.24 -12.12 5.98
C ILE A 165 -12.41 -11.28 6.96
N ARG A 166 -11.28 -11.82 7.42
CA ARG A 166 -10.35 -11.05 8.26
C ARG A 166 -9.45 -10.20 7.39
N LEU A 167 -9.25 -8.93 7.75
CA LEU A 167 -8.36 -8.02 7.03
C LEU A 167 -7.14 -7.68 7.87
N TYR A 168 -5.96 -7.88 7.31
CA TYR A 168 -4.67 -7.61 7.93
C TYR A 168 -3.85 -6.59 7.13
N ALA A 169 -3.44 -5.52 7.80
CA ALA A 169 -2.60 -4.46 7.26
C ALA A 169 -1.14 -4.64 7.70
N VAL A 170 -0.21 -4.72 6.76
CA VAL A 170 1.24 -4.74 7.06
C VAL A 170 1.79 -3.31 6.99
N PRO A 171 2.32 -2.73 8.09
CA PRO A 171 2.89 -1.38 8.07
C PRO A 171 4.26 -1.36 7.39
N CYS A 172 4.29 -1.09 6.09
CA CYS A 172 5.53 -0.96 5.30
C CYS A 172 6.19 0.41 5.49
N VAL A 173 5.40 1.44 5.82
CA VAL A 173 5.88 2.77 6.22
C VAL A 173 5.56 2.95 7.70
N GLY A 174 6.54 3.42 8.47
CA GLY A 174 6.36 3.63 9.91
C GLY A 174 6.14 2.32 10.67
N ASP A 175 5.15 2.30 11.55
CA ASP A 175 4.71 1.14 12.32
C ASP A 175 3.19 1.17 12.56
N ALA A 176 2.70 0.33 13.47
CA ALA A 176 1.27 0.27 13.78
C ALA A 176 0.72 1.59 14.34
N ALA A 177 1.50 2.34 15.12
CA ALA A 177 1.06 3.64 15.64
C ALA A 177 0.93 4.66 14.51
N TYR A 178 1.88 4.65 13.56
CA TYR A 178 1.78 5.47 12.35
C TYR A 178 0.52 5.15 11.53
N LEU A 179 0.23 3.88 11.25
CA LEU A 179 -0.99 3.53 10.51
C LEU A 179 -2.27 3.94 11.26
N SER A 180 -2.32 3.74 12.57
CA SER A 180 -3.46 4.20 13.40
C SER A 180 -3.69 5.71 13.28
N GLN A 181 -2.62 6.51 13.29
CA GLN A 181 -2.73 7.96 13.07
C GLN A 181 -3.23 8.28 11.66
N GLN A 182 -2.75 7.58 10.63
CA GLN A 182 -3.22 7.76 9.26
C GLN A 182 -4.71 7.42 9.11
N PHE A 183 -5.17 6.34 9.76
CA PHE A 183 -6.59 5.96 9.77
C PHE A 183 -7.44 7.03 10.45
N GLN A 184 -7.04 7.48 11.64
CA GLN A 184 -7.78 8.53 12.38
C GLN A 184 -7.88 9.83 11.58
N GLN A 185 -6.78 10.24 10.94
CA GLN A 185 -6.80 11.43 10.09
C GLN A 185 -7.79 11.27 8.94
N LEU A 186 -7.72 10.15 8.21
CA LEU A 186 -8.59 9.94 7.05
C LEU A 186 -10.07 9.77 7.46
N ILE A 187 -10.36 9.14 8.61
CA ILE A 187 -11.71 9.09 9.18
C ILE A 187 -12.22 10.50 9.49
N GLY A 188 -11.38 11.37 10.06
CA GLY A 188 -11.75 12.75 10.35
C GLY A 188 -11.93 13.63 9.11
N GLU A 189 -11.26 13.30 8.01
CA GLU A 189 -11.40 13.99 6.71
C GLU A 189 -12.60 13.48 5.89
N ASP A 190 -13.09 12.26 6.14
CA ASP A 190 -14.16 11.62 5.37
C ASP A 190 -15.53 11.76 6.09
N PRO A 191 -16.46 12.58 5.57
CA PRO A 191 -17.75 12.81 6.22
C PRO A 191 -18.67 11.58 6.23
N THR A 192 -18.33 10.52 5.50
CA THR A 192 -19.10 9.26 5.49
C THR A 192 -18.72 8.31 6.62
N LEU A 193 -17.62 8.59 7.34
CA LEU A 193 -17.14 7.78 8.44
C LEU A 193 -17.30 8.51 9.79
N GLN A 194 -17.42 7.73 10.86
CA GLN A 194 -17.42 8.23 12.24
C GLN A 194 -16.37 7.46 13.03
N VAL A 195 -15.68 8.14 13.95
CA VAL A 195 -14.57 7.54 14.72
C VAL A 195 -15.03 6.34 15.55
N GLU A 196 -16.26 6.37 16.05
CA GLU A 196 -16.81 5.36 16.94
C GLU A 196 -17.30 4.11 16.20
N THR A 197 -17.61 4.22 14.91
CA THR A 197 -18.25 3.14 14.12
C THR A 197 -17.38 2.66 12.95
N ALA A 198 -16.35 3.41 12.56
CA ALA A 198 -15.43 3.00 11.50
C ALA A 198 -14.74 1.67 11.84
N LEU A 199 -14.82 0.73 10.91
CA LEU A 199 -14.15 -0.56 11.04
C LEU A 199 -12.65 -0.40 10.77
N LEU A 200 -11.79 -1.04 11.54
CA LEU A 200 -10.34 -0.94 11.35
C LEU A 200 -9.76 -2.30 10.94
N PRO A 201 -8.78 -2.33 10.01
CA PRO A 201 -8.03 -3.55 9.73
C PRO A 201 -7.19 -3.94 10.96
N ARG A 202 -6.88 -5.24 11.09
CA ARG A 202 -5.89 -5.69 12.07
C ARG A 202 -4.50 -5.31 11.58
N VAL A 203 -3.76 -4.49 12.32
CA VAL A 203 -2.40 -4.12 11.93
C VAL A 203 -1.41 -5.14 12.47
N ILE A 204 -0.69 -5.81 11.57
CA ILE A 204 0.36 -6.76 11.95
C ILE A 204 1.54 -5.96 12.52
N THR A 205 2.12 -6.45 13.62
CA THR A 205 3.35 -5.87 14.18
C THR A 205 4.56 -6.67 13.69
N PRO A 206 5.40 -6.12 12.79
CA PRO A 206 6.55 -6.85 12.29
C PRO A 206 7.60 -7.06 13.40
N LYS A 207 8.11 -8.28 13.52
CA LYS A 207 9.19 -8.63 14.45
C LYS A 207 10.48 -7.83 14.20
N ARG A 208 10.75 -7.52 12.93
CA ARG A 208 11.89 -6.71 12.50
C ARG A 208 11.40 -5.43 11.83
N LYS A 209 11.88 -4.29 12.32
CA LYS A 209 11.65 -3.00 11.68
C LYS A 209 12.65 -2.81 10.54
N SER A 210 12.17 -2.36 9.39
CA SER A 210 13.00 -1.84 8.30
C SER A 210 12.63 -0.38 8.06
N ARG A 211 13.65 0.47 7.87
CA ARG A 211 13.39 1.85 7.46
C ARG A 211 12.89 1.83 6.02
N PHE A 212 11.75 2.44 5.77
CA PHE A 212 11.14 2.51 4.44
C PHE A 212 12.14 2.94 3.36
N GLY A 213 12.22 2.16 2.27
CA GLY A 213 13.10 2.39 1.12
C GLY A 213 14.60 2.14 1.36
N ARG A 214 15.02 1.72 2.56
CA ARG A 214 16.41 1.33 2.85
C ARG A 214 16.67 -0.09 2.35
N LEU A 215 17.85 -0.32 1.76
CA LEU A 215 18.29 -1.65 1.37
C LEU A 215 18.47 -2.56 2.58
N TRP A 216 17.85 -3.73 2.51
CA TRP A 216 17.93 -4.76 3.53
C TRP A 216 17.92 -6.15 2.87
N TRP A 217 18.98 -6.94 3.08
CA TRP A 217 19.18 -8.22 2.37
C TRP A 217 18.02 -9.22 2.53
N PRO A 218 17.40 -9.38 3.72
CA PRO A 218 16.20 -10.21 3.85
C PRO A 218 15.03 -9.83 2.94
N LEU A 219 14.90 -8.56 2.52
CA LEU A 219 13.88 -8.17 1.52
C LEU A 219 14.26 -8.57 0.10
N TYR A 220 15.55 -8.57 -0.20
CA TYR A 220 16.06 -9.07 -1.48
C TYR A 220 15.87 -10.59 -1.56
N ASP A 221 16.22 -11.30 -0.49
CA ASP A 221 16.13 -12.77 -0.42
C ASP A 221 14.67 -13.24 -0.55
N ILE A 222 13.75 -12.70 0.26
CA ILE A 222 12.33 -13.07 0.19
C ILE A 222 11.69 -12.70 -1.15
N TYR A 223 12.12 -11.59 -1.78
CA TYR A 223 11.63 -11.21 -3.10
C TYR A 223 11.98 -12.27 -4.14
N HIS A 224 13.23 -12.74 -4.15
CA HIS A 224 13.66 -13.78 -5.07
C HIS A 224 13.01 -15.14 -4.77
N GLU A 225 12.84 -15.49 -3.50
CA GLU A 225 12.15 -16.72 -3.09
C GLU A 225 10.70 -16.71 -3.56
N VAL A 226 9.93 -15.65 -3.26
CA VAL A 226 8.53 -15.53 -3.68
C VAL A 226 8.41 -15.49 -5.20
N LEU A 227 9.28 -14.76 -5.90
CA LEU A 227 9.29 -14.73 -7.37
C LEU A 227 9.59 -16.13 -7.95
N GLN A 228 10.54 -16.86 -7.36
CA GLN A 228 10.89 -18.20 -7.80
C GLN A 228 9.71 -19.18 -7.61
N GLU A 229 9.06 -19.16 -6.45
CA GLU A 229 7.97 -20.08 -6.12
C GLU A 229 6.67 -19.75 -6.86
N THR A 230 6.31 -18.47 -6.94
CA THR A 230 5.00 -18.05 -7.48
C THR A 230 5.02 -17.65 -8.95
N LYS A 231 6.20 -17.32 -9.50
CA LYS A 231 6.38 -16.66 -10.80
C LYS A 231 5.70 -15.29 -10.91
N VAL A 232 5.23 -14.74 -9.79
CA VAL A 232 4.65 -13.40 -9.71
C VAL A 232 5.71 -12.43 -9.21
N ASP A 233 5.90 -11.35 -9.95
CA ASP A 233 6.80 -10.26 -9.57
C ASP A 233 6.11 -9.34 -8.57
N PHE A 234 6.80 -9.02 -7.46
CA PHE A 234 6.32 -8.11 -6.42
C PHE A 234 7.32 -6.98 -6.22
N ASP A 235 6.88 -5.83 -5.72
CA ASP A 235 7.83 -4.74 -5.50
C ASP A 235 8.73 -5.00 -4.27
N LEU A 236 10.00 -4.61 -4.38
CA LEU A 236 11.04 -4.80 -3.34
C LEU A 236 10.85 -3.95 -2.07
N VAL A 237 9.87 -3.05 -2.04
CA VAL A 237 9.70 -2.08 -0.94
C VAL A 237 8.49 -2.42 -0.08
N TYR A 238 7.32 -2.60 -0.69
CA TYR A 238 6.06 -2.90 -0.05
C TYR A 238 5.79 -4.40 -0.08
N GLY A 239 5.75 -4.99 -1.29
CA GLY A 239 5.44 -6.39 -1.51
C GLY A 239 6.37 -7.32 -0.74
N ALA A 240 7.67 -7.20 -0.98
CA ALA A 240 8.70 -7.99 -0.31
C ALA A 240 8.68 -7.82 1.22
N PHE A 241 8.38 -6.62 1.73
CA PHE A 241 8.28 -6.38 3.17
C PHE A 241 7.05 -7.07 3.78
N ALA A 242 5.92 -7.10 3.08
CA ALA A 242 4.73 -7.81 3.54
C ALA A 242 4.93 -9.33 3.55
N TRP A 243 5.51 -9.90 2.49
CA TRP A 243 5.90 -11.31 2.47
C TRP A 243 6.91 -11.62 3.56
N HIS A 244 7.96 -10.81 3.72
CA HIS A 244 8.91 -10.97 4.83
C HIS A 244 8.18 -10.98 6.18
N THR A 245 7.27 -10.04 6.42
CA THR A 245 6.55 -9.93 7.68
C THR A 245 5.70 -11.17 7.97
N LEU A 246 5.03 -11.72 6.96
CA LEU A 246 4.22 -12.92 7.11
C LEU A 246 5.07 -14.16 7.43
N PHE A 247 6.24 -14.32 6.79
CA PHE A 247 7.03 -15.55 6.85
C PHE A 247 8.21 -15.52 7.83
N SER A 248 8.54 -14.36 8.40
CA SER A 248 9.66 -14.25 9.36
C SER A 248 9.27 -14.53 10.82
N ASP A 249 8.00 -14.80 11.08
CA ASP A 249 7.48 -15.20 12.39
C ASP A 249 6.27 -16.13 12.23
N ASP A 250 6.43 -17.41 12.58
CA ASP A 250 5.35 -18.41 12.51
C ASP A 250 4.12 -17.96 13.29
N ALA A 251 4.29 -17.23 14.39
CA ALA A 251 3.16 -16.72 15.16
C ALA A 251 2.30 -15.72 14.38
N VAL A 252 2.91 -14.93 13.48
CA VAL A 252 2.19 -14.02 12.59
C VAL A 252 1.42 -14.81 11.55
N LEU A 253 2.05 -15.80 10.92
CA LEU A 253 1.41 -16.64 9.92
C LEU A 253 0.25 -17.45 10.53
N ASP A 254 0.46 -18.02 11.71
CA ASP A 254 -0.55 -18.76 12.46
C ASP A 254 -1.74 -17.87 12.85
N GLU A 255 -1.49 -16.62 13.26
CA GLU A 255 -2.56 -15.65 13.53
C GLU A 255 -3.38 -15.37 12.27
N VAL A 256 -2.70 -15.13 11.13
CA VAL A 256 -3.36 -14.81 9.86
C VAL A 256 -4.16 -16.00 9.34
N LEU A 257 -3.61 -17.21 9.41
CA LEU A 257 -4.28 -18.43 8.94
C LEU A 257 -5.23 -19.04 9.97
N GLU A 258 -5.32 -18.46 11.17
CA GLU A 258 -6.07 -19.02 12.30
C GLU A 258 -5.67 -20.48 12.60
N ARG A 259 -4.37 -20.79 12.49
CA ARG A 259 -3.83 -22.09 12.89
C ARG A 259 -3.88 -22.19 14.41
N SER A 260 -4.68 -23.12 14.91
CA SER A 260 -4.75 -23.35 16.35
C SER A 260 -3.36 -23.75 16.88
N LYS A 261 -2.97 -23.22 18.05
CA LYS A 261 -1.79 -23.71 18.79
C LYS A 261 -2.11 -25.07 19.43
N SER A 262 -2.57 -26.05 18.66
CA SER A 262 -2.96 -27.37 19.18
C SER A 262 -1.82 -28.39 19.24
N SER A 263 -0.56 -27.95 19.39
CA SER A 263 0.58 -28.87 19.53
C SER A 263 1.43 -28.68 20.79
N ALA A 264 1.04 -27.80 21.71
CA ALA A 264 1.73 -27.68 23.00
C ALA A 264 0.73 -27.57 24.16
N ALA A 265 0.66 -28.66 24.95
CA ALA A 265 -0.06 -28.84 26.22
C ALA A 265 -1.52 -29.33 26.15
N SER A 266 -1.71 -30.65 26.05
CA SER A 266 -2.17 -31.49 27.19
C SER A 266 -2.10 -32.97 26.80
N ILE A 267 -0.97 -33.63 27.12
CA ILE A 267 -0.89 -35.11 27.20
C ILE A 267 -1.30 -35.57 28.62
N SER A 268 -1.93 -34.70 29.41
CA SER A 268 -2.37 -35.04 30.78
C SER A 268 -3.85 -35.40 30.91
N ASP A 269 -4.69 -35.15 29.89
CA ASP A 269 -6.15 -35.34 30.03
C ASP A 269 -6.71 -36.63 29.35
N LEU A 270 -5.86 -37.51 28.82
CA LEU A 270 -6.27 -38.74 28.12
C LEU A 270 -6.53 -39.95 29.03
N LEU A 271 -6.91 -39.73 30.29
CA LEU A 271 -7.24 -40.83 31.23
C LEU A 271 -8.59 -40.60 31.93
N VAL A 272 -9.68 -40.51 31.16
CA VAL A 272 -11.02 -40.83 31.68
C VAL A 272 -11.79 -41.64 30.62
N PRO A 273 -11.96 -42.96 30.79
CA PRO A 273 -12.80 -43.76 29.91
C PRO A 273 -14.25 -43.66 30.36
N GLY A 274 -15.11 -43.04 29.54
CA GLY A 274 -16.56 -43.10 29.72
C GLY A 274 -17.30 -41.79 29.55
N SER A 275 -17.27 -41.21 28.34
CA SER A 275 -18.28 -40.24 27.92
C SER A 275 -18.46 -40.37 26.41
N LYS A 276 -19.66 -40.77 25.98
CA LYS A 276 -20.11 -40.57 24.60
C LYS A 276 -20.36 -39.08 24.42
N SER A 277 -19.29 -38.32 24.20
CA SER A 277 -19.37 -36.96 23.70
C SER A 277 -19.46 -37.03 22.19
N THR A 278 -20.57 -36.55 21.64
CA THR A 278 -20.67 -36.12 20.25
C THR A 278 -19.61 -35.05 20.01
N THR A 279 -18.42 -35.48 19.59
CA THR A 279 -17.39 -34.60 19.03
C THR A 279 -17.90 -34.13 17.67
N VAL A 280 -18.65 -33.03 17.66
CA VAL A 280 -18.55 -32.10 16.54
C VAL A 280 -17.07 -31.72 16.51
N ASP A 281 -16.40 -32.10 15.43
CA ASP A 281 -14.99 -31.79 15.19
C ASP A 281 -14.88 -30.27 15.03
N ASP A 282 -14.87 -29.53 16.15
CA ASP A 282 -14.65 -28.07 16.20
C ASP A 282 -13.15 -27.76 16.07
N ARG A 283 -12.47 -28.49 15.16
CA ARG A 283 -11.23 -28.01 14.57
C ARG A 283 -11.64 -26.91 13.60
N GLY A 284 -11.86 -25.71 14.13
CA GLY A 284 -12.18 -24.53 13.32
C GLY A 284 -11.21 -24.47 12.13
N GLU A 285 -11.74 -24.65 10.93
CA GLU A 285 -10.91 -24.82 9.73
C GLU A 285 -9.97 -23.62 9.54
N GLU A 286 -8.73 -23.91 9.14
CA GLU A 286 -7.74 -22.90 8.78
C GLU A 286 -8.32 -21.93 7.74
N ARG A 287 -7.91 -20.67 7.82
CA ARG A 287 -8.29 -19.65 6.86
C ARG A 287 -7.36 -19.72 5.65
N GLU A 288 -7.95 -19.58 4.48
CA GLU A 288 -7.22 -19.36 3.24
C GLU A 288 -6.64 -17.93 3.22
N LEU A 289 -5.44 -17.78 2.69
CA LEU A 289 -4.78 -16.48 2.53
C LEU A 289 -5.08 -15.87 1.16
N LEU A 290 -5.64 -14.66 1.15
CA LEU A 290 -5.74 -13.81 -0.03
C LEU A 290 -4.80 -12.61 0.11
N TYR A 291 -3.71 -12.60 -0.65
CA TYR A 291 -2.77 -11.48 -0.67
C TYR A 291 -3.14 -10.46 -1.75
N ILE A 292 -3.29 -9.18 -1.38
CA ILE A 292 -3.54 -8.10 -2.34
C ILE A 292 -2.21 -7.55 -2.84
N HIS A 293 -1.85 -7.92 -4.07
CA HIS A 293 -0.71 -7.31 -4.75
C HIS A 293 -1.04 -5.89 -5.21
N THR A 294 -0.39 -4.90 -4.59
CA THR A 294 -0.63 -3.47 -4.84
C THR A 294 0.16 -2.88 -6.02
N GLY A 295 0.77 -3.70 -6.87
CA GLY A 295 1.66 -3.29 -7.95
C GLY A 295 3.01 -2.77 -7.47
N GLY A 296 3.65 -1.91 -8.27
CA GLY A 296 4.90 -1.21 -7.91
C GLY A 296 6.20 -1.85 -8.41
N THR A 297 6.10 -2.93 -9.18
CA THR A 297 7.24 -3.65 -9.77
C THR A 297 8.08 -2.77 -10.71
N SER A 298 7.50 -1.73 -11.31
CA SER A 298 8.25 -0.73 -12.08
C SER A 298 9.32 0.01 -11.26
N GLY A 299 9.21 0.03 -9.93
CA GLY A 299 10.24 0.55 -9.04
C GLY A 299 11.43 -0.40 -8.82
N ASN A 300 11.28 -1.70 -9.15
CA ASN A 300 12.28 -2.74 -8.84
C ASN A 300 13.62 -2.47 -9.51
N ALA A 301 13.65 -2.00 -10.76
CA ALA A 301 14.89 -1.69 -11.46
C ALA A 301 15.81 -0.77 -10.63
N THR A 302 15.24 0.28 -10.03
CA THR A 302 16.01 1.20 -9.18
C THR A 302 16.46 0.59 -7.87
N MET A 303 15.67 -0.33 -7.29
CA MET A 303 16.02 -1.03 -6.05
C MET A 303 17.11 -2.07 -6.30
N LEU A 304 17.00 -2.87 -7.37
CA LEU A 304 17.97 -3.88 -7.77
C LEU A 304 19.33 -3.25 -8.07
N ALA A 305 19.38 -2.17 -8.85
CA ALA A 305 20.62 -1.44 -9.12
C ALA A 305 21.30 -0.94 -7.82
N ARG A 306 20.51 -0.51 -6.83
CA ARG A 306 21.02 -0.12 -5.50
C ARG A 306 21.60 -1.32 -4.73
N TYR A 307 20.96 -2.49 -4.78
CA TYR A 307 21.49 -3.71 -4.18
C TYR A 307 22.79 -4.18 -4.85
N GLU A 308 22.86 -4.13 -6.18
CA GLU A 308 24.06 -4.47 -6.94
C GLU A 308 25.26 -3.60 -6.56
N ARG A 309 25.07 -2.27 -6.45
CA ARG A 309 26.12 -1.35 -5.99
C ARG A 309 26.61 -1.70 -4.59
N LYS A 310 25.67 -1.90 -3.65
CA LYS A 310 26.01 -2.30 -2.28
C LYS A 310 26.79 -3.63 -2.24
N ASN A 311 26.48 -4.57 -3.14
CA ASN A 311 27.21 -5.84 -3.23
C ASN A 311 28.64 -5.64 -3.76
N ARG A 312 28.84 -4.74 -4.73
CA ARG A 312 30.19 -4.39 -5.23
C ARG A 312 31.04 -3.74 -4.15
N GLU A 313 30.48 -2.75 -3.44
CA GLU A 313 31.17 -2.05 -2.35
C GLU A 313 31.61 -3.00 -1.23
N VAL A 314 30.82 -4.04 -0.91
CA VAL A 314 31.19 -5.05 0.11
C VAL A 314 32.29 -6.00 -0.38
N ARG A 315 32.44 -6.21 -1.69
CA ARG A 315 33.46 -7.09 -2.28
C ARG A 315 34.81 -6.41 -2.52
N GLU A 316 34.83 -5.08 -2.54
CA GLU A 316 36.03 -4.25 -2.72
C GLU A 316 36.72 -3.89 -1.39
N VAL A 317 36.14 -4.29 -0.25
CA VAL A 317 36.67 -4.14 1.13
C VAL A 317 37.15 -5.50 1.64
#